data_AF-A0A534ZYK0-F1
#
_entry.id   AF-A0A534ZYK0-F1
#
_cell.length_a   1.000
_cell.length_b   1.000
_cell.length_c   1.000
_cell.angle_alpha   90.00
_cell.angle_beta   90.00
_cell.angle_gamma   90.00
#
_symmetry.space_group_name_H-M   'P 1'
#
loop_
_entity.id
_entity.type
_entity.pdbx_description
1 polymer ?
#
loop_
_entity_poly.entity_id
_entity_poly.type
_entity_poly.pdbx_seq_one_letter_code
_entity_poly.pdbx_strand_id
1 'polypeptide(L)'
;MVERSDEYIIGRLIERSRLLIALSDEIPVETKLQTQPLLKQLEQALSVPPAEQDEERVRGTYAALYGELADYADLEALLSALKNFVPYL
;
A
#
# COMPACT_ATOMS: atom_id res chain seq x y z
N MET A 1 13.58 8.83 -21.85
CA MET A 1 12.87 8.11 -20.78
C MET A 1 12.43 9.18 -19.78
N VAL A 2 11.15 9.36 -19.50
CA VAL A 2 10.70 10.34 -18.49
C VAL A 2 10.96 9.71 -17.13
N GLU A 3 11.87 10.28 -16.35
CA GLU A 3 12.11 9.88 -14.97
C GLU A 3 10.85 10.18 -14.14
N ARG A 4 10.35 9.18 -13.43
CA ARG A 4 9.14 9.29 -12.60
C ARG A 4 9.58 9.55 -11.16
N SER A 5 8.91 10.46 -10.45
CA SER A 5 9.17 10.67 -9.03
C SER A 5 8.70 9.46 -8.20
N ASP A 6 9.31 9.26 -7.03
CA ASP A 6 8.90 8.22 -6.08
C ASP A 6 7.43 8.37 -5.69
N GLU A 7 6.98 9.61 -5.47
CA GLU A 7 5.57 9.94 -5.19
C GLU A 7 4.62 9.41 -6.28
N TYR A 8 5.00 9.57 -7.55
CA TYR A 8 4.22 9.05 -8.67
C TYR A 8 4.17 7.52 -8.63
N ILE A 9 5.31 6.85 -8.37
CA ILE A 9 5.36 5.38 -8.32
C ILE A 9 4.57 4.83 -7.13
N ILE A 10 4.70 5.44 -5.95
CA ILE A 10 3.94 5.10 -4.74
C ILE A 10 2.44 5.19 -5.02
N GLY A 11 1.98 6.30 -5.62
CA GLY A 11 0.57 6.48 -5.99
C GLY A 11 0.07 5.37 -6.91
N ARG A 12 0.89 4.95 -7.89
CA ARG A 12 0.54 3.85 -8.81
C ARG A 12 0.51 2.48 -8.14
N LEU A 13 1.41 2.21 -7.21
CA LEU A 13 1.40 0.97 -6.43
C LEU A 13 0.13 0.88 -5.58
N ILE A 14 -0.21 1.96 -4.86
CA ILE A 14 -1.43 2.04 -4.04
C ILE A 14 -2.69 1.88 -4.90
N GLU A 15 -2.77 2.58 -6.04
CA GLU A 15 -3.89 2.47 -6.97
C GLU A 15 -4.06 1.04 -7.49
N ARG A 16 -2.95 0.37 -7.85
CA ARG A 16 -2.99 -1.02 -8.32
C ARG A 16 -3.44 -1.98 -7.23
N SER A 17 -2.93 -1.84 -6.00
CA SER A 17 -3.37 -2.65 -4.85
C SER A 17 -4.86 -2.46 -4.59
N ARG A 18 -5.36 -1.22 -4.65
CA ARG A 18 -6.80 -0.91 -4.46
C ARG A 18 -7.67 -1.64 -5.47
N LEU A 19 -7.28 -1.62 -6.75
CA LEU A 19 -8.02 -2.30 -7.81
C LEU A 19 -8.01 -3.81 -7.63
N LEU A 20 -6.87 -4.41 -7.28
CA LEU A 20 -6.79 -5.86 -7.04
C LEU A 20 -7.65 -6.30 -5.85
N ILE A 21 -7.62 -5.55 -4.74
CA ILE A 21 -8.49 -5.82 -3.59
C ILE A 21 -9.96 -5.77 -4.00
N ALA A 22 -10.37 -4.75 -4.76
CA ALA A 22 -11.76 -4.59 -5.17
C ALA A 22 -12.22 -5.69 -6.13
N LEU A 23 -11.40 -6.01 -7.13
CA LEU A 23 -11.81 -6.80 -8.30
C LEU A 23 -11.48 -8.29 -8.21
N SER A 24 -10.54 -8.72 -7.35
CA SER A 24 -10.20 -10.13 -7.25
C SER A 24 -11.34 -10.94 -6.61
N ASP A 25 -11.79 -11.99 -7.27
CA ASP A 25 -12.79 -12.92 -6.73
C ASP A 25 -12.19 -13.89 -5.69
N GLU A 26 -10.85 -13.96 -5.60
CA GLU A 26 -10.14 -14.83 -4.67
C GLU A 26 -10.08 -14.24 -3.24
N ILE A 27 -10.24 -12.92 -3.12
CA ILE A 27 -10.16 -12.23 -1.83
C ILE A 27 -11.55 -12.25 -1.16
N PRO A 28 -11.69 -12.81 0.06
CA PRO A 28 -12.93 -12.78 0.80
C PRO A 28 -13.45 -11.37 1.01
N VAL A 29 -14.77 -11.18 0.98
CA VAL A 29 -15.41 -9.87 1.17
C VAL A 29 -14.99 -9.21 2.48
N GLU A 30 -14.83 -9.99 3.55
CA GLU A 30 -14.36 -9.50 4.85
C GLU A 30 -12.97 -8.89 4.76
N THR A 31 -12.02 -9.59 4.14
CA THR A 31 -10.66 -9.07 3.87
C THR A 31 -10.72 -7.80 3.01
N LYS A 32 -11.60 -7.73 2.01
CA LYS A 32 -11.78 -6.50 1.21
C LYS A 32 -12.27 -5.32 2.06
N LEU A 33 -13.24 -5.55 2.93
CA LEU A 33 -13.81 -4.53 3.82
C LEU A 33 -12.80 -4.05 4.85
N GLN A 34 -11.93 -4.94 5.33
CA GLN A 34 -10.87 -4.61 6.29
C GLN A 34 -9.71 -3.85 5.63
N THR A 35 -9.27 -4.29 4.46
CA THR A 35 -8.02 -3.79 3.85
C THR A 35 -8.19 -2.51 3.03
N GLN A 36 -9.35 -2.26 2.42
CA GLN A 36 -9.56 -1.02 1.66
C GLN A 36 -9.44 0.26 2.53
N PRO A 37 -10.03 0.34 3.75
CA PRO A 37 -9.80 1.45 4.65
C PRO A 37 -8.34 1.60 5.08
N LEU A 38 -7.65 0.49 5.37
CA LEU A 38 -6.24 0.51 5.74
C LEU A 38 -5.36 1.04 4.59
N LEU A 39 -5.64 0.63 3.35
CA LEU A 39 -4.92 1.11 2.16
C LEU A 39 -5.12 2.62 1.96
N LYS A 40 -6.33 3.12 2.21
CA LYS A 40 -6.61 4.56 2.20
C LYS A 40 -5.86 5.31 3.31
N GLN A 41 -5.75 4.72 4.50
CA GLN A 41 -4.97 5.32 5.59
C GLN A 41 -3.48 5.38 5.25
N LEU A 42 -2.93 4.33 4.63
CA LEU A 42 -1.54 4.31 4.16
C LEU A 42 -1.30 5.38 3.10
N GLU A 43 -2.20 5.51 2.12
CA GLU A 43 -2.15 6.56 1.11
C GLU A 43 -2.14 7.96 1.72
N GLN A 44 -3.03 8.22 2.67
CA GLN A 44 -3.09 9.51 3.36
C GLN A 44 -1.78 9.79 4.11
N ALA A 45 -1.25 8.80 4.82
CA ALA A 45 0.00 8.94 5.56
C ALA A 45 1.21 9.17 4.64
N LEU A 46 1.21 8.59 3.44
CA LEU A 46 2.27 8.79 2.44
C LEU A 46 2.08 10.05 1.57
N SER A 47 0.90 10.69 1.62
CA SER A 47 0.59 11.88 0.82
C SER A 47 1.19 13.18 1.36
N VAL A 48 1.70 13.16 2.61
CA VAL A 48 2.41 14.31 3.20
C VAL A 48 3.92 14.23 2.90
N PRO A 49 4.64 15.37 2.92
CA PRO A 49 6.08 15.38 2.67
C PRO A 49 6.85 14.42 3.59
N PRO A 50 7.91 13.72 3.13
CA PRO A 50 8.62 12.72 3.94
C PRO A 50 9.08 13.19 5.31
N ALA A 51 9.47 14.47 5.45
CA ALA A 51 9.90 15.04 6.73
C ALA A 51 8.76 15.22 7.76
N GLU A 52 7.50 15.15 7.32
CA GLU A 52 6.29 15.30 8.13
C GLU A 52 5.54 13.97 8.31
N GLN A 53 6.04 12.88 7.73
CA GLN A 53 5.42 11.57 7.83
C GLN A 53 5.60 10.99 9.24
N ASP A 54 4.50 10.55 9.83
CA ASP A 54 4.52 9.73 11.03
C ASP A 54 4.96 8.30 10.66
N GLU A 55 6.27 8.03 10.74
CA GLU A 55 6.84 6.74 10.36
C GLU A 55 6.25 5.57 11.16
N GLU A 56 5.92 5.77 12.43
CA GLU A 56 5.32 4.71 13.26
C GLU A 56 3.94 4.35 12.74
N ARG A 57 3.12 5.36 12.42
CA ARG A 57 1.82 5.16 11.80
C ARG A 57 1.91 4.49 10.44
N VAL A 58 2.87 4.90 9.59
CA VAL A 58 3.08 4.30 8.27
C VAL A 58 3.49 2.84 8.41
N ARG A 59 4.49 2.53 9.25
CA ARG A 59 4.93 1.15 9.53
C ARG A 59 3.81 0.28 10.08
N GLY A 60 3.05 0.79 11.06
CA GLY A 60 1.93 0.05 11.66
C GLY A 60 0.83 -0.25 10.65
N THR A 61 0.46 0.74 9.83
CA THR A 61 -0.56 0.56 8.79
C THR A 61 -0.09 -0.39 7.70
N TYR A 62 1.18 -0.27 7.28
CA TYR A 62 1.80 -1.18 6.33
C TYR A 62 1.84 -2.62 6.84
N ALA A 63 2.27 -2.84 8.09
CA ALA A 63 2.34 -4.17 8.69
C ALA A 63 0.95 -4.82 8.78
N ALA A 64 -0.08 -4.05 9.15
CA ALA A 64 -1.46 -4.53 9.17
C ALA A 64 -1.95 -4.92 7.76
N LEU A 65 -1.68 -4.10 6.74
CA LEU A 65 -2.00 -4.43 5.36
C LEU A 65 -1.26 -5.67 4.87
N TYR A 66 0.03 -5.76 5.15
CA TYR A 66 0.86 -6.88 4.74
C TYR A 66 0.37 -8.18 5.38
N GLY A 67 0.05 -8.18 6.68
CA GLY A 67 -0.47 -9.35 7.37
C GLY A 67 -1.78 -9.89 6.79
N GLU A 68 -2.66 -9.01 6.31
CA GLU A 68 -3.94 -9.39 5.70
C GLU A 68 -3.81 -9.82 4.23
N LEU A 69 -2.77 -9.35 3.53
CA LEU A 69 -2.68 -9.47 2.08
C LEU A 69 -1.50 -10.32 1.57
N ALA A 70 -0.61 -10.77 2.46
CA ALA A 70 0.59 -11.53 2.09
C ALA A 70 0.28 -12.86 1.39
N ASP A 71 -0.87 -13.48 1.69
CA ASP A 71 -1.27 -14.74 1.06
C ASP A 71 -1.70 -14.57 -0.42
N TYR A 72 -1.89 -13.34 -0.90
CA TYR A 72 -2.23 -13.03 -2.29
C TYR A 72 -0.99 -12.50 -3.02
N ALA A 73 -0.33 -13.37 -3.79
CA ALA A 73 0.99 -13.11 -4.37
C ALA A 73 1.12 -11.76 -5.12
N ASP A 74 0.10 -11.36 -5.90
CA ASP A 74 0.12 -10.08 -6.62
C ASP A 74 0.08 -8.88 -5.66
N LEU A 75 -0.67 -8.98 -4.56
CA LEU A 75 -0.74 -7.92 -3.54
C LEU A 75 0.52 -7.90 -2.67
N GLU A 76 1.04 -9.07 -2.30
CA GLU A 76 2.33 -9.19 -1.62
C GLU A 76 3.44 -8.53 -2.45
N ALA A 77 3.51 -8.79 -3.75
CA ALA A 77 4.49 -8.19 -4.65
C ALA A 77 4.39 -6.66 -4.70
N LEU A 78 3.18 -6.11 -4.76
CA LEU A 78 2.97 -4.66 -4.78
C LEU A 78 3.33 -3.99 -3.45
N LEU A 79 2.95 -4.60 -2.33
CA LEU A 79 3.32 -4.12 -0.99
C LEU A 79 4.82 -4.24 -0.73
N SER A 80 5.46 -5.29 -1.24
CA SER A 80 6.91 -5.45 -1.19
C SER A 80 7.62 -4.41 -2.05
N ALA A 81 7.09 -4.10 -3.23
CA ALA A 81 7.64 -3.08 -4.11
C ALA A 81 7.64 -1.68 -3.47
N LEU A 82 6.64 -1.37 -2.64
CA LEU A 82 6.51 -0.11 -1.90
C LEU A 82 7.74 0.20 -1.03
N LYS A 83 8.42 -0.82 -0.48
CA LYS A 83 9.63 -0.66 0.34
C LYS A 83 10.80 -0.03 -0.40
N ASN A 84 10.84 -0.14 -1.73
CA ASN A 84 11.89 0.49 -2.52
C ASN A 84 11.75 2.02 -2.60
N PHE A 85 10.58 2.55 -2.27
CA PHE A 85 10.24 3.98 -2.39
C PHE A 85 9.96 4.63 -1.02
N VAL A 86 9.82 3.81 0.03
CA VAL A 86 9.59 4.27 1.41
C VAL A 86 10.68 3.64 2.29
N PRO A 87 11.80 4.35 2.55
CA PRO A 87 13.03 3.77 3.10
C PRO A 87 12.94 3.13 4.49
N TYR A 88 11.85 3.38 5.22
CA TYR A 88 11.64 2.96 6.60
C TYR A 88 10.58 1.87 6.76
N LEU A 89 10.13 1.26 5.63
CA LEU A 89 9.28 0.06 5.55
C LEU A 89 10.09 -1.22 5.27
#